data_AF-A0A3A0VX73-F1
#
_entry.id   AF-A0A3A0VX73-F1
#
_cell.length_a   1.000
_cell.length_b   1.000
_cell.length_c   1.000
_cell.angle_alpha   90.00
_cell.angle_beta   90.00
_cell.angle_gamma   90.00
#
_symmetry.space_group_name_H-M   'P 1'
#
loop_
_entity.id
_entity.type
_entity.pdbx_description
1 polymer ?
#
loop_
_entity_poly.entity_id
_entity_poly.type
_entity_poly.pdbx_seq_one_letter_code
_entity_poly.pdbx_strand_id
1 'polypeptide(L)'
;MNEPTEIKYPLDENGEPYFAATHIEAIQGDISIKDINDKITEINTTLDTANTTLKKQQETIDLLTQQLTATQSDLGKIVGDSGWIDYSVPTANKNNALSDGFNCGIREVAVGFSNAKNFKIRTVRVHLSNVAHNTQIAQLPNGFVDQTIRFVPSVSSTHVPPTINITRSGVMTVYFPTADQDGKQWVYGQHTWITD
;
A
#
# COMPACT_ATOMS: atom_id res chain seq x y z
N MET A 1 90.66 -3.84 -12.68
CA MET A 1 90.69 -3.77 -14.16
C MET A 1 89.25 -3.80 -14.63
N ASN A 2 88.83 -2.79 -15.38
CA ASN A 2 87.71 -2.87 -16.31
C ASN A 2 88.26 -2.24 -17.58
N GLU A 3 88.68 -3.06 -18.54
CA GLU A 3 89.03 -2.51 -19.85
C GLU A 3 87.76 -1.88 -20.45
N PRO A 4 87.84 -0.65 -20.96
CA PRO A 4 86.68 -0.03 -21.58
C PRO A 4 86.27 -0.84 -22.81
N THR A 5 84.99 -1.21 -22.88
CA THR A 5 84.43 -1.88 -24.05
C THR A 5 84.56 -0.97 -25.27
N GLU A 6 85.38 -1.35 -26.23
CA GLU A 6 85.55 -0.62 -27.48
C GLU A 6 84.33 -0.87 -28.39
N ILE A 7 83.56 0.18 -28.69
CA ILE A 7 82.44 0.11 -29.64
C ILE A 7 82.98 0.49 -31.01
N LYS A 8 83.07 -0.49 -31.93
CA LYS A 8 83.48 -0.27 -33.32
C LYS A 8 82.26 -0.02 -34.20
N TYR A 9 82.23 1.11 -34.89
CA TYR A 9 81.23 1.40 -35.90
C TYR A 9 81.66 0.78 -37.24
N PRO A 10 80.74 0.21 -38.04
CA PRO A 10 81.01 -0.09 -39.43
C PRO A 10 81.39 1.19 -40.18
N LEU A 11 82.22 1.10 -41.22
CA LEU A 11 82.63 2.25 -42.04
C LEU A 11 81.79 2.33 -43.31
N ASP A 12 81.59 3.53 -43.83
CA ASP A 12 80.93 3.80 -45.11
C ASP A 12 81.88 3.62 -46.31
N GLU A 13 81.40 3.91 -47.52
CA GLU A 13 82.17 3.79 -48.76
C GLU A 13 83.40 4.72 -48.84
N ASN A 14 83.46 5.74 -47.97
CA ASN A 14 84.56 6.69 -47.89
C ASN A 14 85.47 6.43 -46.67
N GLY A 15 85.19 5.38 -45.88
CA GLY A 15 85.97 5.02 -44.70
C GLY A 15 85.60 5.81 -43.44
N GLU A 16 84.48 6.52 -43.41
CA GLU A 16 83.98 7.22 -42.23
C GLU A 16 82.99 6.36 -41.43
N PRO A 17 82.82 6.57 -40.11
CA PRO A 17 81.84 5.83 -39.30
C PRO A 17 80.42 5.91 -39.89
N TYR A 18 79.86 4.75 -40.21
CA TYR A 18 78.51 4.60 -40.74
C TYR A 18 77.47 4.63 -39.61
N PHE A 19 76.54 5.57 -39.72
CA PHE A 19 75.35 5.63 -38.87
C PHE A 19 74.13 5.21 -39.70
N ALA A 20 73.57 4.04 -39.37
CA ALA A 20 72.33 3.59 -39.99
C ALA A 20 71.19 4.55 -39.62
N ALA A 21 70.65 5.26 -40.61
CA ALA A 21 69.41 6.01 -40.44
C ALA A 21 68.26 5.01 -40.28
N THR A 22 67.58 5.03 -39.13
CA THR A 22 66.37 4.25 -38.91
C THR A 22 65.15 5.13 -39.16
N HIS A 23 64.15 4.61 -39.88
CA HIS A 23 62.91 5.35 -40.12
C HIS A 23 62.15 5.50 -38.80
N ILE A 24 61.54 6.67 -38.57
CA ILE A 24 60.88 6.97 -37.27
C ILE A 24 59.77 5.98 -36.91
N GLU A 25 59.14 5.38 -37.92
CA GLU A 25 58.13 4.31 -37.78
C GLU A 25 58.71 3.03 -37.14
N ALA A 26 60.00 2.73 -37.38
CA ALA A 26 60.67 1.58 -36.78
C ALA A 26 61.05 1.80 -35.30
N ILE A 27 61.12 3.07 -34.85
CA ILE A 27 61.44 3.44 -33.46
C ILE A 27 60.17 3.59 -32.62
N GLN A 28 59.10 4.19 -33.17
CA GLN A 28 57.90 4.52 -32.40
C GLN A 28 56.90 3.35 -32.29
N GLY A 29 57.02 2.33 -33.13
CA GLY A 29 55.96 1.33 -33.28
C GLY A 29 54.68 1.94 -33.87
N ASP A 30 53.71 1.09 -34.21
CA ASP A 30 52.51 1.43 -35.01
C ASP A 30 51.48 2.37 -34.30
N ILE A 31 51.90 3.11 -33.27
CA ILE A 31 51.06 4.09 -32.57
C ILE A 31 51.15 5.42 -33.31
N SER A 32 50.36 5.54 -34.37
CA SER A 32 50.21 6.80 -35.09
C SER A 32 49.27 7.75 -34.36
N ILE A 33 49.45 9.07 -34.57
CA ILE A 33 48.51 10.11 -34.11
C ILE A 33 47.08 9.79 -34.60
N LYS A 34 46.95 9.14 -35.75
CA LYS A 34 45.67 8.68 -36.30
C LYS A 34 45.00 7.63 -35.39
N ASP A 35 45.73 6.62 -34.94
CA ASP A 35 45.20 5.58 -34.03
C ASP A 35 44.72 6.18 -32.70
N ILE A 36 45.44 7.18 -32.18
CA ILE A 36 45.03 7.93 -30.98
C ILE A 36 43.72 8.68 -31.23
N ASN A 37 43.59 9.38 -32.36
CA ASN A 37 42.38 10.13 -32.69
C ASN A 37 41.16 9.23 -32.95
N ASP A 38 41.37 8.07 -33.58
CA ASP A 38 40.33 7.09 -33.82
C ASP A 38 39.80 6.55 -32.47
N LYS A 39 40.70 6.22 -31.52
CA LYS A 39 40.33 5.81 -30.15
C LYS A 39 39.61 6.91 -29.37
N ILE A 40 40.05 8.16 -29.49
CA ILE A 40 39.35 9.31 -28.86
C ILE A 40 37.92 9.41 -29.39
N THR A 41 37.72 9.20 -30.69
CA THR A 41 36.39 9.24 -31.32
C THR A 41 35.49 8.12 -30.80
N GLU A 42 36.03 6.91 -30.67
CA GLU A 42 35.30 5.77 -30.09
C GLU A 42 34.93 6.01 -28.62
N ILE A 43 35.87 6.56 -27.83
CA ILE A 43 35.63 6.96 -26.43
C ILE A 43 34.49 7.99 -26.35
N ASN A 44 34.52 9.02 -27.19
CA ASN A 44 33.49 10.06 -27.20
C ASN A 44 32.11 9.48 -27.58
N THR A 45 32.06 8.62 -28.59
CA THR A 45 30.81 7.96 -29.00
C THR A 45 30.23 7.08 -27.88
N THR A 46 31.11 6.37 -27.17
CA THR A 46 30.74 5.53 -26.02
C THR A 46 30.23 6.38 -24.85
N LEU A 47 30.90 7.51 -24.56
CA LEU A 47 30.48 8.46 -23.53
C LEU A 47 29.11 9.07 -23.84
N ASP A 48 28.83 9.43 -25.09
CA ASP A 48 27.53 9.96 -25.50
C ASP A 48 26.41 8.94 -25.33
N THR A 49 26.69 7.68 -25.66
CA THR A 49 25.76 6.56 -25.47
C THR A 49 25.48 6.33 -23.97
N ALA A 50 26.53 6.36 -23.15
CA ALA A 50 26.40 6.23 -21.70
C ALA A 50 25.58 7.38 -21.09
N ASN A 51 25.88 8.63 -21.48
CA ASN A 51 25.15 9.82 -21.01
C ASN A 51 23.66 9.76 -21.38
N THR A 52 23.35 9.35 -22.61
CA THR A 52 21.97 9.19 -23.06
C THR A 52 21.24 8.10 -22.26
N THR A 53 21.93 7.01 -21.92
CA THR A 53 21.38 5.90 -21.14
C THR A 53 21.13 6.32 -19.68
N LEU A 54 22.09 7.02 -19.07
CA LEU A 54 21.97 7.53 -17.69
C LEU A 54 20.79 8.50 -17.56
N LYS A 55 20.57 9.36 -18.56
CA LYS A 55 19.42 10.28 -18.56
C LYS A 55 18.08 9.52 -18.54
N LYS A 56 17.93 8.50 -19.39
CA LYS A 56 16.71 7.66 -19.42
C LYS A 56 16.51 6.89 -18.11
N GLN A 57 17.59 6.41 -17.51
CA GLN A 57 17.55 5.76 -16.20
C GLN A 57 17.08 6.72 -15.11
N GLN A 58 17.58 7.96 -15.11
CA GLN A 58 17.16 8.99 -14.16
C GLN A 58 15.66 9.29 -14.28
N GLU A 59 15.14 9.49 -15.50
CA GLU A 59 13.72 9.71 -15.75
C GLU A 59 12.85 8.55 -15.24
N THR A 60 13.34 7.30 -15.39
CA THR A 60 12.66 6.11 -14.87
C THR A 60 12.66 6.05 -13.35
N ILE A 61 13.79 6.39 -12.71
CA ILE A 61 13.91 6.43 -11.24
C ILE A 61 12.99 7.49 -10.66
N ASP A 62 12.90 8.66 -11.29
CA ASP A 62 12.02 9.74 -10.85
C ASP A 62 10.54 9.33 -10.92
N LEU A 63 10.14 8.62 -11.98
CA LEU A 63 8.79 8.07 -12.12
C LEU A 63 8.50 6.99 -11.07
N LEU A 64 9.41 6.05 -10.87
CA LEU A 64 9.25 4.97 -9.88
C LEU A 64 9.19 5.54 -8.45
N THR A 65 9.98 6.57 -8.15
CA THR A 65 9.96 7.25 -6.85
C THR A 65 8.62 7.92 -6.59
N GLN A 66 8.04 8.58 -7.60
CA GLN A 66 6.70 9.16 -7.50
C GLN A 66 5.62 8.10 -7.27
N GLN A 67 5.66 6.99 -8.03
CA GLN A 67 4.71 5.88 -7.89
C GLN A 67 4.82 5.21 -6.51
N LEU A 68 6.04 5.00 -6.02
CA LEU A 68 6.28 4.41 -4.70
C LEU A 68 5.75 5.32 -3.60
N THR A 69 5.99 6.63 -3.69
CA THR A 69 5.50 7.61 -2.70
C THR A 69 3.97 7.64 -2.67
N ALA A 70 3.31 7.62 -3.83
CA ALA A 70 1.85 7.54 -3.92
C ALA A 70 1.32 6.24 -3.30
N THR A 71 1.92 5.10 -3.64
CA THR A 71 1.53 3.79 -3.12
C THR A 71 1.75 3.68 -1.61
N GLN A 72 2.87 4.19 -1.08
CA GLN A 72 3.13 4.25 0.36
C GLN A 72 2.12 5.13 1.09
N SER A 73 1.73 6.27 0.50
CA SER A 73 0.66 7.12 1.03
C SER A 73 -0.69 6.38 1.04
N ASP A 74 -1.02 5.63 -0.01
CA ASP A 74 -2.27 4.87 -0.10
C ASP A 74 -2.31 3.70 0.91
N LEU A 75 -1.22 2.93 1.01
CA LEU A 75 -1.11 1.80 1.94
C LEU A 75 -1.09 2.23 3.41
N GLY A 76 -0.51 3.39 3.73
CA GLY A 76 -0.59 3.96 5.08
C GLY A 76 -2.02 4.39 5.48
N LYS A 77 -2.95 4.44 4.52
CA LYS A 77 -4.30 5.00 4.68
C LYS A 77 -5.43 3.96 4.49
N ILE A 78 -5.14 2.73 4.06
CA ILE A 78 -6.11 1.66 3.73
C ILE A 78 -5.62 0.35 4.40
N VAL A 79 -6.31 -0.47 5.22
CA VAL A 79 -7.70 -0.65 5.63
C VAL A 79 -7.65 -1.05 7.12
N GLY A 80 -8.30 -0.29 8.00
CA GLY A 80 -8.45 -0.74 9.39
C GLY A 80 -9.71 -1.58 9.51
N ASP A 81 -9.61 -2.90 9.54
CA ASP A 81 -10.77 -3.77 9.85
C ASP A 81 -10.69 -4.23 11.29
N SER A 82 -11.66 -3.82 12.10
CA SER A 82 -11.74 -4.24 13.50
C SER A 82 -12.05 -5.74 13.66
N GLY A 83 -12.49 -6.40 12.58
CA GLY A 83 -13.18 -7.67 12.65
C GLY A 83 -14.52 -7.54 13.37
N TRP A 84 -15.18 -8.68 13.58
CA TRP A 84 -16.40 -8.71 14.39
C TRP A 84 -16.06 -8.69 15.87
N ILE A 85 -16.47 -7.63 16.55
CA ILE A 85 -16.34 -7.45 17.99
C ILE A 85 -17.68 -7.77 18.64
N ASP A 86 -17.66 -8.66 19.62
CA ASP A 86 -18.82 -9.06 20.40
C ASP A 86 -19.27 -7.94 21.36
N TYR A 87 -20.58 -7.81 21.62
CA TYR A 87 -21.11 -6.88 22.63
C TYR A 87 -22.07 -7.57 23.60
N SER A 88 -22.17 -7.05 24.83
CA SER A 88 -23.00 -7.64 25.88
C SER A 88 -24.50 -7.34 25.69
N VAL A 89 -25.33 -8.34 26.00
CA VAL A 89 -26.80 -8.26 25.94
C VAL A 89 -27.40 -8.84 27.23
N PRO A 90 -27.62 -8.03 28.27
CA PRO A 90 -28.01 -8.53 29.58
C PRO A 90 -29.51 -8.82 29.75
N THR A 91 -30.38 -8.24 28.92
CA THR A 91 -31.84 -8.27 29.12
C THR A 91 -32.59 -9.15 28.11
N ALA A 92 -31.86 -9.86 27.25
CA ALA A 92 -32.40 -10.74 26.22
C ALA A 92 -31.51 -11.96 26.00
N ASN A 93 -32.03 -12.97 25.30
CA ASN A 93 -31.26 -14.16 24.98
C ASN A 93 -30.45 -13.91 23.71
N LYS A 94 -29.13 -13.82 23.89
CA LYS A 94 -28.20 -13.50 22.81
C LYS A 94 -27.95 -14.68 21.88
N ASN A 95 -27.82 -14.39 20.59
CA ASN A 95 -27.54 -15.32 19.51
C ASN A 95 -28.56 -16.47 19.40
N ASN A 96 -29.85 -16.15 19.62
CA ASN A 96 -30.88 -17.16 19.84
C ASN A 96 -32.19 -16.91 19.09
N ALA A 97 -32.23 -15.97 18.13
CA ALA A 97 -33.46 -15.75 17.34
C ALA A 97 -33.73 -16.88 16.34
N LEU A 98 -32.66 -17.48 15.80
CA LEU A 98 -32.64 -18.45 14.70
C LEU A 98 -31.51 -19.46 14.97
N SER A 99 -31.68 -20.72 14.56
CA SER A 99 -30.67 -21.78 14.75
C SER A 99 -29.35 -21.50 14.03
N ASP A 100 -29.43 -20.94 12.82
CA ASP A 100 -28.29 -20.76 11.91
C ASP A 100 -28.03 -19.27 11.59
N GLY A 101 -28.32 -18.39 12.56
CA GLY A 101 -28.12 -16.95 12.43
C GLY A 101 -26.67 -16.50 12.68
N PHE A 102 -26.33 -15.28 12.23
CA PHE A 102 -25.07 -14.66 12.62
C PHE A 102 -25.06 -14.30 14.12
N ASN A 103 -23.89 -14.32 14.75
CA ASN A 103 -23.73 -13.79 16.10
C ASN A 103 -23.86 -12.26 16.12
N CYS A 104 -24.39 -11.75 17.24
CA CYS A 104 -24.36 -10.34 17.59
C CYS A 104 -22.93 -9.83 17.58
N GLY A 105 -22.73 -8.67 16.98
CA GLY A 105 -21.43 -8.03 16.96
C GLY A 105 -21.47 -6.69 16.25
N ILE A 106 -20.39 -5.93 16.42
CA ILE A 106 -20.13 -4.69 15.71
C ILE A 106 -18.84 -4.82 14.91
N ARG A 107 -18.74 -4.07 13.82
CA ARG A 107 -17.54 -4.02 12.98
C ARG A 107 -17.34 -2.61 12.44
N GLU A 108 -16.10 -2.16 12.43
CA GLU A 108 -15.66 -0.92 11.79
C GLU A 108 -14.62 -1.26 10.73
N VAL A 109 -14.84 -0.77 9.51
CA VAL A 109 -13.89 -0.84 8.40
C VAL A 109 -13.53 0.60 8.03
N ALA A 110 -12.31 1.01 8.35
CA ALA A 110 -11.77 2.31 7.99
C ALA A 110 -11.19 2.27 6.57
N VAL A 111 -11.65 3.18 5.72
CA VAL A 111 -11.20 3.34 4.34
C VAL A 111 -10.62 4.74 4.20
N GLY A 112 -9.32 4.84 3.96
CA GLY A 112 -8.67 6.11 3.69
C GLY A 112 -8.30 6.29 2.23
N PHE A 113 -8.17 7.54 1.81
CA PHE A 113 -7.78 7.90 0.44
C PHE A 113 -6.71 8.98 0.50
N SER A 114 -5.73 8.95 -0.40
CA SER A 114 -4.63 9.92 -0.37
C SER A 114 -5.07 11.37 -0.59
N ASN A 115 -6.11 11.59 -1.40
CA ASN A 115 -6.59 12.91 -1.82
C ASN A 115 -8.10 13.12 -1.61
N ALA A 116 -8.74 12.30 -0.78
CA ALA A 116 -10.15 12.43 -0.45
C ALA A 116 -10.36 12.27 1.05
N LYS A 117 -11.55 12.64 1.54
CA LYS A 117 -11.92 12.36 2.92
C LYS A 117 -11.86 10.85 3.17
N ASN A 118 -11.22 10.48 4.27
CA ASN A 118 -11.37 9.15 4.83
C ASN A 118 -12.81 8.99 5.31
N PHE A 119 -13.30 7.75 5.30
CA PHE A 119 -14.56 7.41 5.92
C PHE A 119 -14.45 6.05 6.58
N LYS A 120 -15.41 5.74 7.45
CA LYS A 120 -15.51 4.43 8.08
C LYS A 120 -16.87 3.84 7.75
N ILE A 121 -16.88 2.54 7.49
CA ILE A 121 -18.08 1.75 7.36
C ILE A 121 -18.28 1.04 8.68
N ARG A 122 -19.43 1.26 9.32
CA ARG A 122 -19.78 0.62 10.58
C ARG A 122 -20.97 -0.28 10.38
N THR A 123 -20.93 -1.45 11.00
CA THR A 123 -22.01 -2.42 10.95
C THR A 123 -22.35 -2.91 12.35
N VAL A 124 -23.64 -3.07 12.64
CA VAL A 124 -24.16 -3.76 13.82
C VAL A 124 -24.99 -4.96 13.40
N ARG A 125 -24.82 -6.07 14.10
CA ARG A 125 -25.61 -7.30 13.99
C ARG A 125 -26.38 -7.52 15.27
N VAL A 126 -27.67 -7.83 15.13
CA VAL A 126 -28.59 -8.11 16.23
C VAL A 126 -29.24 -9.46 15.96
N HIS A 127 -29.13 -10.38 16.91
CA HIS A 127 -29.65 -11.75 16.82
C HIS A 127 -30.12 -12.20 18.20
N LEU A 128 -31.32 -11.78 18.59
CA LEU A 128 -31.80 -11.88 19.96
C LEU A 128 -33.16 -12.58 20.01
N SER A 129 -33.40 -13.39 21.04
CA SER A 129 -34.75 -13.83 21.41
C SER A 129 -35.12 -13.27 22.79
N ASN A 130 -36.38 -13.41 23.16
CA ASN A 130 -36.89 -12.99 24.47
C ASN A 130 -36.73 -11.46 24.73
N VAL A 131 -36.88 -10.64 23.68
CA VAL A 131 -36.64 -9.19 23.73
C VAL A 131 -37.84 -8.45 24.30
N ALA A 132 -37.61 -7.62 25.31
CA ALA A 132 -38.64 -6.76 25.91
C ALA A 132 -38.83 -5.44 25.14
N HIS A 133 -40.06 -4.93 25.13
CA HIS A 133 -40.39 -3.63 24.54
C HIS A 133 -39.67 -2.48 25.26
N ASN A 134 -39.07 -1.59 24.45
CA ASN A 134 -38.48 -0.30 24.82
C ASN A 134 -37.55 -0.35 26.05
N THR A 135 -36.90 -1.50 26.25
CA THR A 135 -35.91 -1.71 27.30
C THR A 135 -34.53 -1.68 26.67
N GLN A 136 -33.53 -1.18 27.41
CA GLN A 136 -32.15 -1.23 26.95
C GLN A 136 -31.70 -2.69 26.82
N ILE A 137 -31.29 -3.07 25.60
CA ILE A 137 -30.82 -4.43 25.28
C ILE A 137 -29.30 -4.52 25.21
N ALA A 138 -28.61 -3.43 24.88
CA ALA A 138 -27.16 -3.39 24.82
C ALA A 138 -26.62 -1.99 25.06
N GLN A 139 -25.32 -1.93 25.36
CA GLN A 139 -24.53 -0.71 25.40
C GLN A 139 -23.33 -0.90 24.47
N LEU A 140 -23.35 -0.24 23.31
CA LEU A 140 -22.21 -0.23 22.39
C LEU A 140 -21.10 0.71 22.91
N PRO A 141 -19.84 0.53 22.47
CA PRO A 141 -18.75 1.42 22.85
C PRO A 141 -19.07 2.89 22.53
N ASN A 142 -18.71 3.78 23.45
CA ASN A 142 -18.92 5.21 23.24
C ASN A 142 -18.13 5.68 22.00
N GLY A 143 -18.77 6.47 21.14
CA GLY A 143 -18.17 6.95 19.88
C GLY A 143 -18.22 5.96 18.72
N PHE A 144 -18.73 4.73 18.91
CA PHE A 144 -19.01 3.81 17.80
C PHE A 144 -20.23 4.26 16.97
N VAL A 145 -21.15 5.01 17.56
CA VAL A 145 -22.31 5.58 16.85
C VAL A 145 -22.15 7.10 16.84
N ASP A 146 -22.04 7.67 15.66
CA ASP A 146 -21.84 9.10 15.39
C ASP A 146 -23.17 9.88 15.38
N GLN A 147 -24.24 9.23 14.94
CA GLN A 147 -25.60 9.77 14.91
C GLN A 147 -26.60 8.68 15.30
N THR A 148 -27.73 9.06 15.89
CA THR A 148 -28.77 8.08 16.25
C THR A 148 -29.22 7.32 15.01
N ILE A 149 -29.08 6.00 15.03
CA ILE A 149 -29.48 5.12 13.93
C ILE A 149 -30.76 4.38 14.28
N ARG A 150 -31.63 4.21 13.28
CA ARG A 150 -32.85 3.44 13.36
C ARG A 150 -32.98 2.52 12.16
N PHE A 151 -33.33 1.27 12.41
CA PHE A 151 -33.53 0.30 11.35
C PHE A 151 -34.55 -0.77 11.77
N VAL A 152 -35.14 -1.41 10.76
CA VAL A 152 -36.17 -2.44 10.93
C VAL A 152 -35.53 -3.81 10.78
N PRO A 153 -35.38 -4.61 11.86
CA PRO A 153 -34.97 -6.01 11.77
C PRO A 153 -36.13 -6.91 11.34
N SER A 154 -35.82 -8.16 11.02
CA SER A 154 -36.81 -9.24 10.94
C SER A 154 -37.28 -9.66 12.35
N VAL A 155 -38.48 -10.20 12.41
CA VAL A 155 -39.17 -10.65 13.63
C VAL A 155 -39.90 -11.96 13.36
N SER A 156 -40.40 -12.62 14.42
CA SER A 156 -41.28 -13.79 14.33
C SER A 156 -42.40 -13.61 13.31
N SER A 157 -42.73 -14.70 12.60
CA SER A 157 -43.85 -14.71 11.66
C SER A 157 -45.13 -14.23 12.35
N THR A 158 -46.01 -13.55 11.59
CA THR A 158 -47.28 -12.96 12.06
C THR A 158 -47.20 -11.68 12.90
N HIS A 159 -46.00 -11.21 13.24
CA HIS A 159 -45.80 -9.95 13.95
C HIS A 159 -45.34 -8.82 13.01
N VAL A 160 -45.61 -7.58 13.39
CA VAL A 160 -45.14 -6.42 12.64
C VAL A 160 -43.68 -6.16 13.01
N PRO A 161 -42.78 -5.99 12.02
CA PRO A 161 -41.37 -5.72 12.30
C PRO A 161 -41.15 -4.56 13.27
N PRO A 162 -40.38 -4.75 14.36
CA PRO A 162 -40.08 -3.68 15.30
C PRO A 162 -39.08 -2.69 14.70
N THR A 163 -38.75 -1.65 15.46
CA THR A 163 -37.65 -0.73 15.14
C THR A 163 -36.56 -0.85 16.18
N ILE A 164 -35.32 -1.08 15.75
CA ILE A 164 -34.16 -0.95 16.61
C ILE A 164 -33.71 0.51 16.57
N ASN A 165 -33.48 1.10 17.74
CA ASN A 165 -32.96 2.44 17.91
C ASN A 165 -31.64 2.36 18.67
N ILE A 166 -30.59 2.96 18.11
CA ILE A 166 -29.29 3.06 18.77
C ILE A 166 -28.91 4.54 18.83
N THR A 167 -28.82 5.05 20.04
CA THR A 167 -28.45 6.46 20.28
C THR A 167 -26.96 6.69 20.03
N ARG A 168 -26.56 7.95 19.87
CA ARG A 168 -25.13 8.35 19.76
C ARG A 168 -24.27 7.89 20.95
N SER A 169 -24.85 7.74 22.15
CA SER A 169 -24.13 7.20 23.31
C SER A 169 -24.00 5.68 23.29
N GLY A 170 -24.52 4.99 22.27
CA GLY A 170 -24.44 3.53 22.12
C GLY A 170 -25.55 2.75 22.81
N VAL A 171 -26.52 3.43 23.45
CA VAL A 171 -27.69 2.75 24.05
C VAL A 171 -28.57 2.19 22.94
N MET A 172 -28.80 0.88 22.96
CA MET A 172 -29.64 0.15 22.01
C MET A 172 -30.95 -0.28 22.66
N THR A 173 -32.07 0.06 22.01
CA THR A 173 -33.44 -0.33 22.42
C THR A 173 -34.22 -0.90 21.23
N VAL A 174 -35.24 -1.70 21.51
CA VAL A 174 -36.15 -2.26 20.51
C VAL A 174 -37.57 -1.78 20.77
N TYR A 175 -38.18 -1.18 19.76
CA TYR A 175 -39.54 -0.69 19.81
C TYR A 175 -40.48 -1.60 19.02
N PHE A 176 -41.35 -2.33 19.72
CA PHE A 176 -42.42 -3.12 19.13
C PHE A 176 -43.69 -2.27 18.93
N PRO A 177 -44.43 -2.47 17.82
CA PRO A 177 -45.77 -1.92 17.63
C PRO A 177 -46.72 -2.34 18.76
N THR A 178 -47.77 -1.55 19.02
CA THR A 178 -48.65 -1.72 20.20
C THR A 178 -49.22 -3.13 20.35
N ALA A 179 -49.57 -3.80 19.25
CA ALA A 179 -50.11 -5.16 19.25
C ALA A 179 -49.11 -6.25 19.68
N ASP A 180 -47.82 -5.90 19.75
CA ASP A 180 -46.68 -6.81 19.88
C ASP A 180 -45.84 -6.54 21.15
N GLN A 181 -46.28 -5.63 22.03
CA GLN A 181 -45.51 -5.17 23.20
C GLN A 181 -45.58 -6.09 24.42
N ASP A 182 -46.57 -6.99 24.45
CA ASP A 182 -46.85 -7.94 25.52
C ASP A 182 -46.01 -9.24 25.41
N GLY A 183 -45.51 -9.54 24.20
CA GLY A 183 -44.69 -10.71 23.91
C GLY A 183 -43.18 -10.44 23.94
N LYS A 184 -42.41 -11.41 24.47
CA LYS A 184 -40.95 -11.41 24.36
C LYS A 184 -40.52 -12.05 23.04
N GLN A 185 -40.52 -11.26 21.97
CA GLN A 185 -40.27 -11.73 20.60
C GLN A 185 -38.78 -11.89 20.30
N TRP A 186 -38.48 -12.49 19.15
CA TRP A 186 -37.12 -12.51 18.62
C TRP A 186 -36.92 -11.43 17.56
N VAL A 187 -35.71 -10.90 17.48
CA VAL A 187 -35.30 -9.92 16.47
C VAL A 187 -33.99 -10.35 15.82
N TYR A 188 -33.94 -10.25 14.50
CA TYR A 188 -32.77 -10.60 13.70
C TYR A 188 -32.55 -9.60 12.59
N GLY A 189 -31.38 -8.97 12.56
CA GLY A 189 -31.08 -7.98 11.54
C GLY A 189 -29.68 -7.43 11.63
N GLN A 190 -29.24 -6.82 10.55
CA GLN A 190 -27.99 -6.08 10.50
C GLN A 190 -28.23 -4.71 9.89
N HIS A 191 -27.43 -3.73 10.30
CA HIS A 191 -27.47 -2.39 9.73
C HIS A 191 -26.06 -1.88 9.52
N THR A 192 -25.81 -1.32 8.35
CA THR A 192 -24.53 -0.75 7.95
C THR A 192 -24.73 0.71 7.58
N TRP A 193 -23.83 1.57 8.07
CA TRP A 193 -23.81 2.98 7.74
C TRP A 193 -22.38 3.47 7.51
N ILE A 194 -22.26 4.63 6.87
CA ILE A 194 -21.00 5.32 6.62
C ILE A 194 -20.92 6.49 7.59
N THR A 195 -19.75 6.66 8.21
CA THR A 195 -19.38 7.83 9.01
C THR A 195 -18.14 8.47 8.39
N ASP A 196 -18.07 9.79 8.49
CA ASP A 196 -16.86 10.57 8.18
C ASP A 196 -15.80 10.41 9.29
#